data_AF-A0A6L7NJ50-F1
#
_entry.id   AF-A0A6L7NJ50-F1
#
_cell.length_a   1.000
_cell.length_b   1.000
_cell.length_c   1.000
_cell.angle_alpha   90.00
_cell.angle_beta   90.00
_cell.angle_gamma   90.00
#
_symmetry.space_group_name_H-M   'P 1'
#
loop_
_entity.id
_entity.type
_entity.pdbx_description
1 polymer ?
#
loop_
_entity_poly.entity_id
_entity_poly.type
_entity_poly.pdbx_seq_one_letter_code
_entity_poly.pdbx_strand_id
1 'polypeptide(L)'
;MSDRPGSNREAQYGVVFDDLYRDLILDHYRNPRNKGGLEDAGVVVEGFNPSCGDEISVALRLDTPNGGGSVPEDARVQQIRFGGQGCSISQSSASMLTEETAGRPIADVRALSRAVQRMLTDDGFDLDSADVGDLEALSGVARFPVRIKCALLAWKVLDEAIKVVAGPDPAGGEADEEIQTRVTSA
;
A
#
# COMPACT_ATOMS: atom_id res chain seq x y z
N MET A 1 30.04 26.61 38.64
CA MET A 1 28.69 26.04 38.73
C MET A 1 28.08 26.13 37.36
N SER A 2 28.28 25.06 36.61
CA SER A 2 27.73 24.84 35.28
C SER A 2 26.27 24.45 35.47
N ASP A 3 25.35 25.13 34.81
CA ASP A 3 24.16 24.52 34.21
C ASP A 3 23.38 25.56 33.41
N ARG A 4 23.40 25.37 32.08
CA ARG A 4 22.32 25.77 31.18
C ARG A 4 22.10 24.65 30.15
N PRO A 5 20.85 24.48 29.69
CA PRO A 5 20.27 23.17 29.41
C PRO A 5 20.49 22.73 27.96
N GLY A 6 20.85 21.45 27.78
CA GLY A 6 20.82 20.76 26.49
C GLY A 6 19.37 20.51 26.06
N SER A 7 18.82 21.49 25.33
CA SER A 7 17.72 21.42 24.36
C SER A 7 17.02 20.06 24.14
N ASN A 8 15.76 19.99 24.56
CA ASN A 8 14.75 18.95 24.31
C ASN A 8 14.17 18.98 22.87
N ARG A 9 14.84 19.62 21.90
CA ARG A 9 14.27 19.86 20.56
C ARG A 9 14.16 18.60 19.71
N GLU A 10 15.17 17.75 19.65
CA GLU A 10 15.13 16.56 18.78
C GLU A 10 14.06 15.56 19.22
N ALA A 11 13.90 15.35 20.53
CA ALA A 11 12.82 14.52 21.07
C ALA A 11 11.44 15.15 20.82
N GLN A 12 11.32 16.47 20.95
CA GLN A 12 10.07 17.19 20.65
C GLN A 12 9.71 17.11 19.16
N TYR A 13 10.68 17.25 18.27
CA TYR A 13 10.46 17.10 16.82
C TYR A 13 10.07 15.67 16.46
N GLY A 14 10.72 14.65 17.03
CA GLY A 14 10.36 13.24 16.82
C GLY A 14 8.93 12.90 17.27
N VAL A 15 8.50 13.41 18.44
CA VAL A 15 7.12 13.20 18.93
C VAL A 15 6.08 13.88 18.03
N VAL A 16 6.34 15.11 17.57
CA VAL A 16 5.44 15.82 16.64
C VAL A 16 5.34 15.10 15.30
N PHE A 17 6.43 14.48 14.85
CA PHE A 17 6.47 13.71 13.61
C PHE A 17 5.64 12.42 13.71
N ASP A 18 5.80 11.68 14.81
CA ASP A 18 5.00 10.47 15.09
C ASP A 18 3.49 10.81 15.18
N ASP A 19 3.14 11.96 15.76
CA ASP A 19 1.74 12.42 15.85
C ASP A 19 1.17 12.78 14.47
N LEU A 20 1.94 13.43 13.60
CA LEU A 20 1.53 13.74 12.23
C LEU A 20 1.24 12.47 11.41
N TYR A 21 2.12 11.47 11.49
CA TYR A 21 1.93 10.20 10.79
C TYR A 21 0.75 9.41 11.33
N ARG A 22 0.53 9.45 12.64
CA ARG A 22 -0.68 8.89 13.24
C ARG A 22 -1.94 9.60 12.72
N ASP A 23 -1.93 10.92 12.65
CA ASP A 23 -3.07 11.69 12.16
C ASP A 23 -3.35 11.40 10.69
N LEU A 24 -2.32 11.24 9.86
CA LEU A 24 -2.47 10.86 8.46
C LEU A 24 -3.13 9.47 8.32
N ILE A 25 -2.65 8.47 9.04
CA ILE A 25 -3.28 7.14 9.08
C ILE A 25 -4.75 7.26 9.50
N LEU A 26 -5.04 8.02 10.57
CA LEU A 26 -6.40 8.19 11.06
C LEU A 26 -7.30 8.93 10.07
N ASP A 27 -6.77 9.88 9.31
CA ASP A 27 -7.51 10.56 8.25
C ASP A 27 -7.88 9.59 7.13
N HIS A 28 -6.94 8.77 6.66
CA HIS A 28 -7.23 7.72 5.68
C HIS A 28 -8.22 6.67 6.18
N TYR A 29 -8.22 6.38 7.48
CA TYR A 29 -9.23 5.49 8.07
C TYR A 29 -10.63 6.13 8.10
N ARG A 30 -10.73 7.40 8.51
CA ARG A 30 -12.02 8.11 8.68
C ARG A 30 -12.60 8.59 7.35
N ASN A 31 -11.74 9.04 6.45
CA ASN A 31 -12.05 9.63 5.16
C ASN A 31 -11.31 8.85 4.04
N PRO A 32 -11.64 7.58 3.82
CA PRO A 32 -10.91 6.76 2.86
C PRO A 32 -11.06 7.28 1.43
N ARG A 33 -9.94 7.40 0.72
CA ARG A 33 -9.86 7.77 -0.70
C ARG A 33 -10.20 6.59 -1.57
N ASN A 34 -10.89 6.85 -2.69
CA ASN A 34 -11.19 5.84 -3.70
C ASN A 34 -11.92 4.59 -3.18
N LYS A 35 -12.66 4.70 -2.07
CA LYS A 35 -13.48 3.60 -1.55
C LYS A 35 -14.68 3.34 -2.47
N GLY A 36 -15.02 2.07 -2.64
CA GLY A 36 -16.17 1.61 -3.44
C GLY A 36 -15.76 0.65 -4.57
N GLY A 37 -16.74 0.28 -5.39
CA GLY A 37 -16.52 -0.52 -6.59
C GLY A 37 -16.10 0.33 -7.81
N LEU A 38 -15.78 -0.37 -8.90
CA LEU A 38 -15.50 0.22 -10.20
C LEU A 38 -16.29 -0.57 -11.26
N GLU A 39 -17.29 0.04 -11.89
CA GLU A 39 -18.22 -0.66 -12.80
C GLU A 39 -17.51 -1.25 -14.04
N ASP A 40 -16.52 -0.53 -14.58
CA ASP A 40 -15.75 -0.96 -15.76
C ASP A 40 -14.34 -1.44 -15.35
N ALA A 41 -14.21 -2.15 -14.24
CA ALA A 41 -12.92 -2.65 -13.80
C ALA A 41 -12.31 -3.60 -14.84
N GLY A 42 -11.02 -3.45 -15.14
CA GLY A 42 -10.29 -4.43 -15.95
C GLY A 42 -10.04 -5.73 -15.18
N VAL A 43 -9.90 -5.63 -13.86
CA VAL A 43 -9.80 -6.75 -12.93
C VAL A 43 -10.29 -6.33 -11.56
N VAL A 44 -10.85 -7.28 -10.82
CA VAL A 44 -11.11 -7.16 -9.39
C VAL A 44 -10.46 -8.34 -8.68
N VAL A 45 -9.68 -8.06 -7.64
CA VAL A 45 -9.06 -9.08 -6.79
C VAL A 45 -9.46 -8.84 -5.35
N GLU A 46 -9.81 -9.92 -4.66
CA GLU A 46 -10.09 -9.95 -3.23
C GLU A 46 -8.92 -10.59 -2.49
N GLY A 47 -8.65 -10.12 -1.28
CA GLY A 47 -7.66 -10.68 -0.37
C GLY A 47 -8.19 -10.77 1.05
N PHE A 48 -7.78 -11.82 1.74
CA PHE A 48 -8.15 -12.09 3.12
C PHE A 48 -6.92 -12.33 4.01
N ASN A 49 -6.89 -11.65 5.15
CA ASN A 49 -5.93 -11.85 6.23
C ASN A 49 -6.65 -12.47 7.44
N PRO A 50 -6.60 -13.81 7.63
CA PRO A 50 -7.31 -14.49 8.72
C PRO A 50 -6.81 -14.10 10.11
N SER A 51 -5.57 -13.63 10.25
CA SER A 51 -5.00 -13.29 11.55
C SER A 51 -5.71 -12.09 12.22
N CYS A 52 -6.29 -11.20 11.42
CA CYS A 52 -7.05 -10.04 11.92
C CYS A 52 -8.48 -9.98 11.40
N GLY A 53 -8.87 -10.91 10.52
CA GLY A 53 -10.17 -10.89 9.83
C GLY A 53 -10.30 -9.72 8.86
N ASP A 54 -9.18 -9.23 8.29
CA ASP A 54 -9.23 -8.16 7.30
C ASP A 54 -9.59 -8.75 5.93
N GLU A 55 -10.53 -8.10 5.24
CA GLU A 55 -10.94 -8.37 3.87
C GLU A 55 -10.73 -7.10 3.04
N ILE A 56 -9.99 -7.18 1.94
CA ILE A 56 -9.76 -6.06 1.02
C ILE A 56 -10.07 -6.51 -0.40
N SER A 57 -10.77 -5.67 -1.16
CA SER A 57 -10.85 -5.82 -2.62
C SER A 57 -10.19 -4.64 -3.30
N VAL A 58 -9.50 -4.90 -4.42
CA VAL A 58 -8.95 -3.86 -5.30
C VAL A 58 -9.54 -4.06 -6.68
N ALA A 59 -10.19 -3.02 -7.18
CA ALA A 59 -10.66 -2.94 -8.56
C ALA A 59 -9.73 -2.01 -9.35
N LEU A 60 -9.16 -2.52 -10.44
CA LEU A 60 -8.12 -1.86 -11.20
C LEU A 60 -8.51 -1.75 -12.68
N ARG A 61 -8.32 -0.56 -13.25
CA ARG A 61 -8.38 -0.32 -14.69
C ARG A 61 -7.10 0.37 -15.14
N LEU A 62 -6.48 -0.19 -16.18
CA LEU A 62 -5.27 0.35 -16.79
C LEU A 62 -5.62 1.15 -18.06
N ASP A 63 -4.84 2.18 -18.32
CA ASP A 63 -4.84 2.88 -19.60
C ASP A 63 -4.05 2.03 -20.61
N THR A 64 -4.77 1.29 -21.44
CA THR A 64 -4.18 0.40 -22.45
C THR A 64 -4.54 0.91 -23.84
N PRO A 65 -3.56 1.10 -24.75
CA PRO A 65 -3.84 1.73 -26.03
C PRO A 65 -4.85 0.98 -26.91
N ASN A 66 -5.03 -0.34 -26.80
CA ASN A 66 -6.04 -1.11 -27.54
C ASN A 66 -6.25 -2.48 -26.86
N GLY A 67 -7.51 -2.90 -26.67
CA GLY A 67 -7.95 -4.06 -25.88
C GLY A 67 -7.57 -5.46 -26.39
N GLY A 68 -6.30 -5.68 -26.76
CA GLY A 68 -5.77 -6.99 -27.10
C GLY A 68 -4.24 -6.95 -27.28
N GLY A 69 -3.50 -7.62 -26.40
CA GLY A 69 -2.05 -7.70 -26.43
C GLY A 69 -1.44 -7.76 -25.02
N SER A 70 -0.11 -7.93 -24.96
CA SER A 70 0.66 -7.74 -23.73
C SER A 70 0.57 -6.27 -23.29
N VAL A 71 0.20 -6.03 -22.02
CA VAL A 71 0.22 -4.68 -21.45
C VAL A 71 1.68 -4.24 -21.27
N PRO A 72 2.08 -3.06 -21.79
CA PRO A 72 3.44 -2.58 -21.61
C PRO A 72 3.66 -2.03 -20.19
N GLU A 73 4.90 -2.02 -19.72
CA GLU A 73 5.27 -1.56 -18.37
C GLU A 73 4.99 -0.07 -18.12
N ASP A 74 4.92 0.74 -19.19
CA ASP A 74 4.59 2.16 -19.14
C ASP A 74 3.07 2.43 -19.16
N ALA A 75 2.24 1.39 -19.28
CA ALA A 75 0.81 1.51 -19.09
C ALA A 75 0.52 2.03 -17.68
N ARG A 76 -0.48 2.90 -17.59
CA ARG A 76 -0.77 3.65 -16.36
C ARG A 76 -1.99 3.10 -15.66
N VAL A 77 -2.01 3.21 -14.34
CA VAL A 77 -3.21 3.00 -13.53
C VAL A 77 -4.20 4.11 -13.86
N GLN A 78 -5.18 3.84 -14.71
CA GLN A 78 -6.19 4.83 -15.09
C GLN A 78 -7.13 5.10 -13.91
N GLN A 79 -7.63 4.04 -13.27
CA GLN A 79 -8.45 4.10 -12.09
C GLN A 79 -8.18 2.90 -11.19
N ILE A 80 -8.18 3.16 -9.88
CA ILE A 80 -8.07 2.15 -8.84
C ILE A 80 -9.07 2.50 -7.74
N ARG A 81 -9.80 1.49 -7.26
CA ARG A 81 -10.75 1.60 -6.16
C ARG A 81 -10.52 0.46 -5.18
N PHE A 82 -10.85 0.67 -3.91
CA PHE A 82 -10.79 -0.38 -2.91
C PHE A 82 -12.10 -0.58 -2.16
N GLY A 83 -12.35 -1.82 -1.75
CA GLY A 83 -13.48 -2.23 -0.93
C GLY A 83 -13.08 -3.15 0.21
N GLY A 84 -14.07 -3.70 0.90
CA GLY A 84 -13.88 -4.62 2.03
C GLY A 84 -13.98 -3.97 3.40
N GLN A 85 -13.59 -4.73 4.42
CA GLN A 85 -13.70 -4.40 5.83
C GLN A 85 -12.45 -4.87 6.57
N GLY A 86 -12.02 -4.12 7.58
CA GLY A 86 -10.84 -4.50 8.34
C GLY A 86 -10.51 -3.50 9.42
N CYS A 87 -9.41 -3.76 10.12
CA CYS A 87 -8.88 -2.87 11.12
C CYS A 87 -8.44 -1.52 10.52
N SER A 88 -8.18 -0.52 11.39
CA SER A 88 -7.77 0.81 10.93
C SER A 88 -6.54 0.80 10.03
N ILE A 89 -5.54 -0.04 10.32
CA ILE A 89 -4.31 -0.13 9.53
C ILE A 89 -4.56 -0.69 8.13
N SER A 90 -5.35 -1.76 8.00
CA SER A 90 -5.64 -2.34 6.67
C SER A 90 -6.45 -1.39 5.81
N GLN A 91 -7.45 -0.72 6.39
CA GLN A 91 -8.26 0.28 5.70
C GLN A 91 -7.46 1.53 5.32
N SER A 92 -6.56 2.01 6.20
CA SER A 92 -5.71 3.17 5.91
C SER A 92 -4.70 2.84 4.80
N SER A 93 -4.03 1.70 4.90
CA SER A 93 -3.07 1.24 3.89
C SER A 93 -3.73 1.09 2.51
N ALA A 94 -4.93 0.49 2.45
CA ALA A 94 -5.69 0.40 1.20
C ALA A 94 -6.03 1.78 0.63
N SER A 95 -6.47 2.72 1.48
CA SER A 95 -6.74 4.08 1.04
C SER A 95 -5.50 4.78 0.50
N MET A 96 -4.38 4.76 1.22
CA MET A 96 -3.13 5.40 0.82
C MET A 96 -2.59 4.77 -0.47
N LEU A 97 -2.64 3.44 -0.59
CA LEU A 97 -2.29 2.71 -1.81
C LEU A 97 -3.04 3.25 -3.03
N THR A 98 -4.36 3.43 -2.94
CA THR A 98 -5.12 3.91 -4.11
C THR A 98 -4.79 5.34 -4.50
N GLU A 99 -4.47 6.21 -3.54
CA GLU A 99 -4.08 7.59 -3.79
C GLU A 99 -2.69 7.65 -4.43
N GLU A 100 -1.75 6.87 -3.88
CA GLU A 100 -0.37 6.85 -4.35
C GLU A 100 -0.19 6.14 -5.69
N THR A 101 -1.08 5.25 -6.09
CA THR A 101 -0.90 4.47 -7.33
C THR A 101 -1.67 5.03 -8.52
N ALA A 102 -2.70 5.86 -8.29
CA ALA A 102 -3.51 6.43 -9.37
C ALA A 102 -2.68 7.28 -10.34
N GLY A 103 -2.83 7.04 -11.64
CA GLY A 103 -2.12 7.74 -12.70
C GLY A 103 -0.65 7.36 -12.90
N ARG A 104 -0.07 6.55 -12.01
CA ARG A 104 1.33 6.11 -12.10
C ARG A 104 1.49 4.97 -13.13
N PRO A 105 2.65 4.87 -13.80
CA PRO A 105 3.04 3.70 -14.58
C PRO A 105 3.10 2.44 -13.72
N ILE A 106 2.79 1.27 -14.30
CA ILE A 106 2.85 -0.02 -13.60
C ILE A 106 4.24 -0.30 -13.04
N ALA A 107 5.30 0.03 -13.80
CA ALA A 107 6.68 -0.12 -13.33
C ALA A 107 6.93 0.62 -12.00
N ASP A 108 6.42 1.85 -11.88
CA ASP A 108 6.58 2.67 -10.68
C ASP A 108 5.73 2.12 -9.53
N VAL A 109 4.52 1.64 -9.83
CA VAL A 109 3.63 1.01 -8.83
C VAL A 109 4.26 -0.26 -8.25
N ARG A 110 4.89 -1.10 -9.10
CA ARG A 110 5.62 -2.29 -8.64
C ARG A 110 6.83 -1.92 -7.79
N ALA A 111 7.58 -0.89 -8.19
CA ALA A 111 8.70 -0.39 -7.38
C ALA A 111 8.24 0.13 -6.01
N LEU A 112 7.14 0.89 -5.98
CA LEU A 112 6.52 1.37 -4.75
C LEU A 112 6.04 0.22 -3.86
N SER A 113 5.36 -0.78 -4.43
CA SER A 113 4.91 -1.97 -3.70
C SER A 113 6.08 -2.71 -3.04
N ARG A 114 7.19 -2.91 -3.76
CA ARG A 114 8.41 -3.50 -3.19
C ARG A 114 9.01 -2.63 -2.09
N ALA A 115 9.05 -1.32 -2.27
CA ALA A 115 9.59 -0.40 -1.27
C ALA A 115 8.76 -0.45 0.03
N VAL A 116 7.43 -0.44 -0.07
CA VAL A 116 6.54 -0.54 1.10
C VAL A 116 6.65 -1.91 1.79
N GLN A 117 6.75 -2.99 1.01
CA GLN A 117 6.95 -4.33 1.58
C GLN A 117 8.24 -4.38 2.39
N ARG A 118 9.36 -3.96 1.79
CA ARG A 118 10.67 -3.91 2.46
C ARG A 118 10.68 -2.96 3.65
N MET A 119 10.05 -1.79 3.54
CA MET A 119 9.91 -0.84 4.65
C MET A 119 9.23 -1.48 5.87
N LEU A 120 8.31 -2.42 5.66
CA LEU A 120 7.55 -3.07 6.72
C LEU A 120 8.19 -4.38 7.22
N THR A 121 9.07 -5.01 6.45
CA THR A 121 9.63 -6.34 6.75
C THR A 121 11.14 -6.37 6.98
N ASP A 122 11.91 -5.46 6.38
CA ASP A 122 13.36 -5.48 6.44
C ASP A 122 13.86 -4.74 7.69
N ASP A 123 14.59 -5.45 8.54
CA ASP A 123 15.32 -4.82 9.64
C ASP A 123 16.37 -3.85 9.09
N GLY A 124 16.22 -2.56 9.41
CA GLY A 124 17.17 -1.52 8.99
C GLY A 124 16.94 -0.99 7.57
N PHE A 125 15.71 -1.06 7.05
CA PHE A 125 15.33 -0.34 5.84
C PHE A 125 15.68 1.15 5.94
N ASP A 126 16.40 1.66 4.95
CA ASP A 126 16.76 3.07 4.85
C ASP A 126 15.64 3.83 4.15
N LEU A 127 14.81 4.53 4.94
CA LEU A 127 13.70 5.34 4.44
C LEU A 127 14.16 6.43 3.47
N ASP A 128 15.35 7.01 3.69
CA ASP A 128 15.89 8.07 2.83
C ASP A 128 16.31 7.54 1.44
N SER A 129 16.46 6.21 1.31
CA SER A 129 16.87 5.56 0.06
C SER A 129 15.72 5.25 -0.90
N ALA A 130 14.46 5.41 -0.47
CA ALA A 130 13.28 5.06 -1.25
C ALA A 130 12.24 6.18 -1.27
N ASP A 131 11.69 6.46 -2.45
CA ASP A 131 10.56 7.40 -2.60
C ASP A 131 9.24 6.70 -2.28
N VAL A 132 8.89 6.69 -0.99
CA VAL A 132 7.61 6.14 -0.49
C VAL A 132 6.57 7.23 -0.21
N GLY A 133 6.95 8.51 -0.28
CA GLY A 133 6.06 9.65 -0.03
C GLY A 133 5.31 9.53 1.30
N ASP A 134 4.01 9.80 1.27
CA ASP A 134 3.14 9.78 2.45
C ASP A 134 3.00 8.37 3.08
N LEU A 135 3.39 7.31 2.37
CA LEU A 135 3.40 5.94 2.90
C LEU A 135 4.46 5.73 3.98
N GLU A 136 5.42 6.64 4.13
CA GLU A 136 6.36 6.65 5.26
C GLU A 136 5.61 6.61 6.61
N ALA A 137 4.39 7.16 6.68
CA ALA A 137 3.56 7.07 7.87
C ALA A 137 3.29 5.63 8.34
N LEU A 138 3.31 4.64 7.42
CA LEU A 138 3.16 3.23 7.75
C LEU A 138 4.43 2.61 8.35
N SER A 139 5.60 3.24 8.27
CA SER A 139 6.87 2.70 8.76
C SER A 139 6.82 2.30 10.25
N GLY A 140 6.05 3.02 11.06
CA GLY A 140 5.83 2.69 12.47
C GLY A 140 5.20 1.30 12.69
N VAL A 141 4.47 0.76 11.70
CA VAL A 141 3.85 -0.57 11.75
C VAL A 141 4.91 -1.68 11.77
N ALA A 142 6.10 -1.46 11.23
CA ALA A 142 7.20 -2.44 11.24
C ALA A 142 7.59 -2.89 12.66
N ARG A 143 7.36 -2.03 13.66
CA ARG A 143 7.61 -2.33 15.09
C ARG A 143 6.58 -3.29 15.70
N PHE A 144 5.51 -3.63 14.98
CA PHE A 144 4.40 -4.44 15.43
C PHE A 144 4.16 -5.62 14.48
N PRO A 145 4.90 -6.74 14.63
CA PRO A 145 4.84 -7.87 13.69
C PRO A 145 3.42 -8.39 13.40
N VAL A 146 2.55 -8.38 14.41
CA VAL A 146 1.14 -8.79 14.29
C VAL A 146 0.33 -7.89 13.33
N ARG A 147 0.76 -6.64 13.11
CA ARG A 147 0.07 -5.65 12.27
C ARG A 147 0.68 -5.48 10.88
N ILE A 148 1.85 -6.05 10.61
CA ILE A 148 2.51 -5.99 9.29
C ILE A 148 1.57 -6.53 8.22
N LYS A 149 0.96 -7.70 8.45
CA LYS A 149 0.00 -8.30 7.50
C LYS A 149 -1.22 -7.42 7.23
N CYS A 150 -1.71 -6.70 8.23
CA CYS A 150 -2.80 -5.74 8.02
C CYS A 150 -2.39 -4.64 7.05
N ALA A 151 -1.17 -4.09 7.20
CA ALA A 151 -0.66 -3.06 6.31
C ALA A 151 -0.38 -3.60 4.90
N LEU A 152 0.13 -4.82 4.77
CA LEU A 152 0.51 -5.42 3.48
C LEU A 152 -0.64 -6.00 2.66
N LEU A 153 -1.79 -6.30 3.27
CA LEU A 153 -2.90 -6.98 2.58
C LEU A 153 -3.28 -6.29 1.26
N ALA A 154 -3.51 -4.97 1.28
CA ALA A 154 -3.92 -4.24 0.07
C ALA A 154 -2.84 -4.25 -1.03
N TRP A 155 -1.56 -4.23 -0.65
CA TRP A 155 -0.42 -4.28 -1.57
C TRP A 155 -0.32 -5.63 -2.26
N LYS A 156 -0.48 -6.73 -1.51
CA LYS A 156 -0.51 -8.08 -2.09
C LYS A 156 -1.71 -8.28 -3.04
N VAL A 157 -2.86 -7.72 -2.71
CA VAL A 157 -4.04 -7.74 -3.59
C VAL A 157 -3.79 -6.94 -4.87
N LEU A 158 -3.15 -5.77 -4.77
CA LEU A 158 -2.73 -4.97 -5.94
C LEU A 158 -1.72 -5.71 -6.82
N ASP A 159 -0.69 -6.32 -6.23
CA ASP A 159 0.32 -7.09 -6.97
C ASP A 159 -0.33 -8.22 -7.78
N GLU A 160 -1.28 -8.95 -7.20
CA GLU A 160 -2.02 -9.98 -7.92
C GLU A 160 -2.94 -9.38 -8.99
N ALA A 161 -3.61 -8.25 -8.72
CA ALA A 161 -4.41 -7.55 -9.72
C ALA A 161 -3.56 -7.15 -10.95
N ILE A 162 -2.39 -6.53 -10.72
CA ILE A 162 -1.44 -6.18 -11.78
C ILE A 162 -0.96 -7.43 -12.50
N LYS A 163 -0.67 -8.52 -11.78
CA LYS A 163 -0.22 -9.79 -12.37
C LYS A 163 -1.25 -10.38 -13.34
N VAL A 164 -2.53 -10.28 -13.02
CA VAL A 164 -3.62 -10.76 -13.89
C VAL A 164 -3.71 -9.97 -15.20
N VAL A 165 -3.55 -8.64 -15.15
CA VAL A 165 -3.75 -7.78 -16.33
C VAL A 165 -2.47 -7.49 -17.11
N ALA A 166 -1.31 -7.50 -16.47
CA ALA A 166 -0.03 -7.09 -17.04
C ALA A 166 1.09 -8.14 -16.89
N GLY A 167 0.77 -9.33 -16.37
CA GLY A 167 1.76 -10.39 -16.15
C GLY A 167 2.60 -10.19 -14.88
N PRO A 168 3.45 -11.16 -14.54
CA PRO A 168 4.23 -11.13 -13.30
C PRO A 168 5.22 -9.96 -13.27
N ASP A 169 5.55 -9.48 -12.06
CA ASP A 169 6.63 -8.52 -11.87
C ASP A 169 7.98 -9.14 -12.29
N PRO A 170 8.69 -8.56 -13.28
CA PRO A 170 9.97 -9.09 -13.73
C PRO A 170 11.08 -9.00 -12.66
N ALA A 171 10.95 -8.11 -11.68
CA ALA A 171 11.91 -7.99 -10.58
C ALA A 171 11.69 -9.06 -9.50
N GLY A 172 10.53 -9.72 -9.50
CA GLY A 172 10.17 -10.78 -8.56
C GLY A 172 9.94 -10.31 -7.12
N GLY A 173 9.08 -11.05 -6.41
CA GLY A 173 8.87 -10.97 -4.97
C GLY A 173 8.38 -12.33 -4.47
N GLU A 174 8.72 -12.69 -3.24
CA GLU A 174 8.27 -13.97 -2.65
C GLU A 174 6.75 -13.98 -2.45
N ALA A 175 6.12 -15.10 -2.80
CA ALA A 175 4.72 -15.34 -2.51
C ALA A 175 4.57 -15.49 -0.99
N ASP A 176 3.74 -14.64 -0.38
CA ASP A 176 3.36 -14.78 1.03
C ASP A 176 2.18 -15.77 1.10
N GLU A 177 2.44 -17.01 1.51
CA GLU A 177 1.46 -18.10 1.54
C GLU A 177 0.30 -17.87 2.54
N GLU A 178 0.40 -16.86 3.41
CA GLU A 178 -0.58 -16.62 4.47
C GLU A 178 -1.67 -15.60 4.10
N ILE A 179 -1.46 -14.81 3.02
CA ILE A 179 -2.49 -13.92 2.46
C ILE A 179 -3.19 -14.65 1.31
N GLN A 180 -4.48 -14.88 1.49
CA GLN A 180 -5.30 -15.59 0.49
C GLN A 180 -5.86 -14.59 -0.50
N THR A 181 -5.49 -14.68 -1.77
CA THR A 181 -6.06 -13.84 -2.84
C THR A 181 -6.94 -14.64 -3.78
N ARG A 182 -7.94 -13.98 -4.34
CA ARG A 182 -8.86 -14.56 -5.33
C ARG A 182 -9.24 -13.50 -6.37
N VAL A 183 -9.10 -13.86 -7.65
CA VAL A 183 -9.63 -13.06 -8.74
C VAL A 183 -11.15 -13.23 -8.81
N THR A 184 -11.88 -12.13 -8.84
CA THR A 184 -13.33 -12.11 -9.09
C THR A 184 -13.59 -11.61 -10.49
N SER A 185 -14.60 -12.20 -11.15
CA SER A 185 -15.07 -11.70 -12.45
C SER A 185 -15.50 -10.24 -12.30
N ALA A 186 -14.97 -9.37 -13.15
CA ALA A 186 -15.48 -8.00 -13.33
C ALA A 186 -16.90 -8.05 -13.93
#